data_AF-A0A8T4JGN1-F1
#
_entry.id   AF-A0A8T4JGN1-F1
#
_cell.length_a   1.000
_cell.length_b   1.000
_cell.length_c   1.000
_cell.angle_alpha   90.00
_cell.angle_beta   90.00
_cell.angle_gamma   90.00
#
_symmetry.space_group_name_H-M   'P 1'
#
loop_
_entity.id
_entity.type
_entity.pdbx_description
1 polymer ?
#
loop_
_entity_poly.entity_id
_entity_poly.type
_entity_poly.pdbx_seq_one_letter_code
_entity_poly.pdbx_strand_id
1 'polypeptide(L)'
;MKEKEKKEAGKSKKPKVKLVVFDLWHTLAYRKTKLSSLNIIAKKFNLNFLWRHYVDIFEESTQTKKYKTKREAYSNFLKNLHLPVTNKNVDYVIKLRTDLEAKSALYPHVIPMLRKLKKQGIKIGLLTNSTCFAINVIREKTRLLNYIDILLPSYECGSIKPKPKGFKLMLKKGKVKPSESVMIGDKIYADVHPAQKLGMNAIHFKNYKQLKKEMALLEIEI
;
A
#
# COMPACT_ATOMS: atom_id res chain seq x y z
N MET A 1 -12.42 52.77 -22.17
CA MET A 1 -13.14 51.83 -21.29
C MET A 1 -13.41 50.44 -21.89
N LYS A 2 -12.71 49.99 -22.95
CA LYS A 2 -12.97 48.66 -23.57
C LYS A 2 -11.74 47.73 -23.70
N GLU A 3 -10.69 47.96 -22.92
CA GLU A 3 -9.46 47.14 -23.00
C GLU A 3 -9.01 46.47 -21.69
N LYS A 4 -9.77 46.58 -20.60
CA LYS A 4 -9.44 45.92 -19.32
C LYS A 4 -10.16 44.60 -19.04
N GLU A 5 -11.07 44.14 -19.91
CA GLU A 5 -11.92 42.96 -19.63
C GLU A 5 -11.50 41.65 -20.31
N LYS A 6 -10.30 41.55 -20.92
CA LYS A 6 -9.86 40.33 -21.63
C LYS A 6 -8.63 39.62 -21.06
N LYS A 7 -8.37 39.69 -19.75
CA LYS A 7 -7.31 38.91 -19.10
C LYS A 7 -7.74 38.19 -17.81
N GLU A 8 -8.87 37.49 -17.85
CA GLU A 8 -9.15 36.39 -16.91
C GLU A 8 -9.54 35.12 -17.69
N ALA A 9 -8.69 34.72 -18.64
CA ALA A 9 -8.80 33.41 -19.27
C ALA A 9 -8.39 32.32 -18.26
N GLY A 10 -9.39 31.80 -17.54
CA GLY A 10 -9.46 30.45 -17.00
C GLY A 10 -8.18 29.84 -16.41
N LYS A 11 -7.80 30.22 -15.19
CA LYS A 11 -7.07 29.27 -14.32
C LYS A 11 -8.03 28.13 -14.02
N SER A 12 -7.94 27.01 -14.73
CA SER A 12 -8.76 25.83 -14.43
C SER A 12 -8.53 25.47 -12.95
N LYS A 13 -9.55 25.66 -12.12
CA LYS A 13 -9.48 25.36 -10.68
C LYS A 13 -9.14 23.86 -10.57
N LYS A 14 -8.01 23.52 -9.96
CA LYS A 14 -7.62 22.10 -9.81
C LYS A 14 -8.77 21.35 -9.12
N PRO A 15 -9.15 20.15 -9.61
CA PRO A 15 -10.26 19.40 -9.02
C PRO A 15 -9.96 19.09 -7.55
N LYS A 16 -10.93 19.38 -6.67
CA LYS A 16 -10.83 19.14 -5.24
C LYS A 16 -10.66 17.64 -4.96
N VAL A 17 -9.64 17.27 -4.19
CA VAL A 17 -9.41 15.87 -3.79
C VAL A 17 -10.50 15.43 -2.81
N LYS A 18 -11.09 14.27 -3.10
CA LYS A 18 -12.17 13.62 -2.32
C LYS A 18 -11.73 12.29 -1.70
N LEU A 19 -10.67 11.69 -2.24
CA LEU A 19 -10.15 10.39 -1.82
C LEU A 19 -8.63 10.45 -1.68
N VAL A 20 -8.13 10.13 -0.48
CA VAL A 20 -6.71 9.90 -0.24
C VAL A 20 -6.48 8.40 -0.09
N VAL A 21 -5.65 7.84 -0.96
CA VAL A 21 -5.31 6.41 -0.98
C VAL A 21 -3.89 6.24 -0.47
N PHE A 22 -3.70 5.39 0.54
CA PHE A 22 -2.39 5.09 1.10
C PHE A 22 -1.94 3.68 0.72
N ASP A 23 -0.63 3.51 0.51
CA ASP A 23 0.04 2.25 0.80
C ASP A 23 0.13 2.00 2.32
N LEU A 24 0.44 0.76 2.72
CA LEU A 24 0.61 0.38 4.10
C LEU A 24 2.07 0.44 4.57
N TRP A 25 2.96 -0.37 3.99
CA TRP A 25 4.28 -0.66 4.58
C TRP A 25 5.27 0.43 4.21
N HIS A 26 6.00 0.96 5.18
CA HIS A 26 6.88 2.13 5.04
C HIS A 26 6.16 3.44 4.67
N THR A 27 4.82 3.43 4.65
CA THR A 27 3.98 4.61 4.49
C THR A 27 3.18 4.92 5.77
N LEU A 28 2.34 3.97 6.21
CA LEU A 28 1.55 4.09 7.45
C LEU A 28 2.07 3.18 8.57
N ALA A 29 2.54 2.00 8.21
CA ALA A 29 3.03 0.99 9.13
C ALA A 29 4.47 0.61 8.83
N TYR A 30 5.19 0.20 9.86
CA TYR A 30 6.55 -0.31 9.75
C TYR A 30 6.73 -1.50 10.67
N ARG A 31 7.82 -2.24 10.48
CA ARG A 31 8.24 -3.28 11.42
C ARG A 31 9.38 -2.73 12.26
N LYS A 32 9.33 -2.90 13.58
CA LYS A 32 10.38 -2.52 14.53
C LYS A 32 11.60 -3.46 14.42
N THR A 33 12.16 -3.58 13.23
CA THR A 33 13.32 -4.42 12.91
C THR A 33 13.88 -4.03 11.55
N LYS A 34 15.20 -4.17 11.38
CA LYS A 34 15.88 -4.05 10.08
C LYS A 34 15.90 -5.37 9.30
N LEU A 35 15.42 -6.47 9.91
CA LEU A 35 15.45 -7.79 9.30
C LEU A 35 14.39 -7.93 8.21
N SER A 36 14.82 -8.38 7.03
CA SER A 36 13.94 -8.76 5.92
C SER A 36 13.72 -10.28 5.94
N SER A 37 12.46 -10.71 6.08
CA SER A 37 12.12 -12.13 6.00
C SER A 37 12.60 -12.74 4.68
N LEU A 38 12.46 -11.99 3.58
CA LEU A 38 12.83 -12.46 2.25
C LEU A 38 14.34 -12.64 2.11
N ASN A 39 15.15 -11.73 2.65
CA ASN A 39 16.62 -11.89 2.67
C ASN A 39 17.03 -13.11 3.51
N ILE A 40 16.40 -13.31 4.66
CA ILE A 40 16.72 -14.44 5.55
C ILE A 40 16.36 -15.77 4.87
N ILE A 41 15.19 -15.85 4.22
CA ILE A 41 14.76 -17.03 3.46
C ILE A 41 15.71 -17.29 2.27
N ALA A 42 16.06 -16.25 1.51
CA ALA A 42 16.97 -16.38 0.37
C ALA A 42 18.34 -16.93 0.79
N LYS A 43 18.91 -16.41 1.89
CA LYS A 43 20.16 -16.93 2.47
C LYS A 43 20.03 -18.36 2.95
N LYS A 44 18.95 -18.71 3.66
CA LYS A 44 18.72 -20.07 4.16
C LYS A 44 18.69 -21.11 3.05
N PHE A 45 18.02 -20.81 1.95
CA PHE A 45 17.81 -21.75 0.85
C PHE A 45 18.79 -21.56 -0.30
N ASN A 46 19.84 -20.75 -0.09
CA ASN A 46 20.87 -20.45 -1.08
C ASN A 46 20.28 -20.04 -2.45
N LEU A 47 19.30 -19.14 -2.43
CA LEU A 47 18.56 -18.74 -3.63
C LEU A 47 19.38 -17.82 -4.52
N ASN A 48 19.53 -18.21 -5.80
CA ASN A 48 20.20 -17.41 -6.82
C ASN A 48 19.20 -16.83 -7.83
N PHE A 49 18.44 -15.82 -7.39
CA PHE A 49 17.49 -15.10 -8.23
C PHE A 49 17.86 -13.62 -8.30
N LEU A 50 17.53 -12.98 -9.43
CA LEU A 50 17.38 -11.53 -9.46
C LEU A 50 16.36 -11.11 -8.39
N TRP A 51 16.73 -10.15 -7.54
CA TRP A 51 15.94 -9.78 -6.37
C TRP A 51 14.48 -9.46 -6.71
N ARG A 52 14.24 -8.74 -7.82
CA ARG A 52 12.88 -8.40 -8.24
C ARG A 52 12.06 -9.64 -8.56
N HIS A 53 12.62 -10.59 -9.31
CA HIS A 53 11.92 -11.82 -9.67
C HIS A 53 11.56 -12.65 -8.43
N TYR A 54 12.47 -12.74 -7.46
CA TYR A 54 12.19 -13.41 -6.18
C TYR A 54 11.06 -12.75 -5.39
N VAL A 55 11.05 -11.41 -5.34
CA VAL A 55 9.95 -10.66 -4.71
C VAL A 55 8.63 -10.88 -5.45
N ASP A 56 8.64 -10.91 -6.78
CA ASP A 56 7.44 -11.20 -7.59
C ASP A 56 6.89 -12.58 -7.26
N ILE A 57 7.73 -13.62 -7.20
CA ILE A 57 7.31 -14.97 -6.79
C ILE A 57 6.65 -14.93 -5.41
N PHE A 58 7.23 -14.22 -4.44
CA PHE A 58 6.64 -14.08 -3.11
C PHE A 58 5.27 -13.38 -3.14
N GLU A 59 5.19 -12.21 -3.80
CA GLU A 59 3.96 -11.41 -3.87
C GLU A 59 2.84 -12.19 -4.58
N GLU A 60 3.14 -12.79 -5.73
CA GLU A 60 2.17 -13.57 -6.51
C GLU A 60 1.75 -14.85 -5.77
N SER A 61 2.67 -15.50 -5.06
CA SER A 61 2.36 -16.71 -4.31
C SER A 61 1.51 -16.46 -3.07
N THR A 62 1.67 -15.32 -2.40
CA THR A 62 1.12 -15.12 -1.05
C THR A 62 0.06 -14.03 -0.94
N GLN A 63 -0.04 -13.13 -1.93
CA GLN A 63 -0.80 -11.88 -1.79
C GLN A 63 -1.86 -11.69 -2.86
N THR A 64 -1.99 -12.59 -3.82
CA THR A 64 -3.02 -12.53 -4.88
C THR A 64 -4.32 -13.24 -4.50
N LYS A 65 -4.33 -14.05 -3.43
CA LYS A 65 -5.55 -14.71 -2.95
C LYS A 65 -5.57 -14.83 -1.44
N LYS A 66 -6.77 -14.98 -0.89
CA LYS A 66 -6.98 -15.15 0.54
C LYS A 66 -6.76 -16.62 0.89
N TYR A 67 -5.72 -16.89 1.65
CA TYR A 67 -5.44 -18.23 2.18
C TYR A 67 -6.17 -18.48 3.48
N LYS A 68 -6.59 -19.73 3.73
CA LYS A 68 -7.18 -20.12 5.01
C LYS A 68 -6.10 -20.21 6.09
N THR A 69 -4.93 -20.74 5.75
CA THR A 69 -3.82 -20.93 6.69
C THR A 69 -2.50 -20.39 6.17
N LYS A 70 -1.60 -20.00 7.08
CA LYS A 70 -0.22 -19.62 6.72
C LYS A 70 0.51 -20.79 6.05
N ARG A 71 0.20 -22.04 6.43
CA ARG A 71 0.77 -23.25 5.83
C ARG A 71 0.46 -23.34 4.35
N GLU A 72 -0.80 -23.15 3.94
CA GLU A 72 -1.16 -23.14 2.52
C GLU A 72 -0.41 -22.05 1.74
N ALA A 73 -0.37 -20.83 2.29
CA ALA A 73 0.27 -19.68 1.64
C ALA A 73 1.76 -19.91 1.41
N TYR A 74 2.48 -20.36 2.44
CA TYR A 74 3.93 -20.54 2.35
C TYR A 74 4.33 -21.86 1.70
N SER A 75 3.46 -22.88 1.69
CA SER A 75 3.66 -24.06 0.85
C SER A 75 3.60 -23.70 -0.63
N ASN A 76 2.64 -22.86 -1.03
CA ASN A 76 2.55 -22.36 -2.41
C ASN A 76 3.78 -21.52 -2.80
N PHE A 77 4.26 -20.67 -1.88
CA PHE A 77 5.48 -19.90 -2.09
C PHE A 77 6.71 -20.78 -2.29
N LEU A 78 6.95 -21.77 -1.42
CA LEU A 78 8.08 -22.68 -1.56
C LEU A 78 7.98 -23.51 -2.85
N LYS A 79 6.78 -23.97 -3.21
CA LYS A 79 6.53 -24.67 -4.47
C LYS A 79 6.93 -23.82 -5.68
N ASN A 80 6.54 -22.55 -5.71
CA ASN A 80 6.84 -21.63 -6.81
C ASN A 80 8.32 -21.19 -6.85
N LEU A 81 9.08 -21.42 -5.78
CA LEU A 81 10.54 -21.30 -5.78
C LEU A 81 11.25 -22.60 -6.19
N HIS A 82 10.51 -23.66 -6.50
CA HIS A 82 11.02 -25.00 -6.74
C HIS A 82 11.82 -25.57 -5.54
N LEU A 83 11.43 -25.19 -4.31
CA LEU A 83 12.02 -25.70 -3.08
C LEU A 83 11.19 -26.88 -2.51
N PRO A 84 11.83 -27.82 -1.77
CA PRO A 84 11.10 -28.89 -1.09
C PRO A 84 10.07 -28.36 -0.09
N VAL A 85 8.80 -28.75 -0.28
CA VAL A 85 7.66 -28.39 0.58
C VAL A 85 7.54 -29.38 1.73
N THR A 86 8.55 -29.40 2.61
CA THR A 86 8.54 -30.21 3.84
C THR A 86 7.94 -29.43 5.01
N ASN A 87 7.40 -30.13 6.02
CA ASN A 87 6.91 -29.50 7.25
C ASN A 87 7.96 -28.57 7.86
N LYS A 88 9.20 -29.04 8.00
CA LYS A 88 10.34 -28.26 8.51
C LYS A 88 10.54 -26.93 7.77
N ASN A 89 10.49 -26.94 6.43
CA ASN A 89 10.70 -25.73 5.63
C ASN A 89 9.53 -24.76 5.73
N VAL A 90 8.30 -25.27 5.66
CA VAL A 90 7.10 -24.44 5.77
C VAL A 90 7.00 -23.82 7.16
N ASP A 91 7.28 -24.59 8.22
CA ASP A 91 7.24 -24.13 9.61
C ASP A 91 8.30 -23.05 9.87
N TYR A 92 9.48 -23.20 9.29
CA TYR A 92 10.52 -22.18 9.33
C TYR A 92 10.02 -20.85 8.76
N VAL A 93 9.40 -20.87 7.56
CA VAL A 93 8.88 -19.66 6.90
C VAL A 93 7.72 -19.07 7.71
N ILE A 94 6.79 -19.91 8.20
CA ILE A 94 5.67 -19.48 9.05
C ILE A 94 6.19 -18.76 10.28
N LYS A 95 7.14 -19.37 11.02
CA LYS A 95 7.69 -18.82 12.26
C LYS A 95 8.34 -17.46 11.99
N LEU A 96 9.28 -17.41 11.05
CA LEU A 96 9.99 -16.19 10.69
C LEU A 96 9.02 -15.06 10.29
N ARG A 97 8.02 -15.37 9.46
CA ARG A 97 7.03 -14.39 9.01
C ARG A 97 6.16 -13.90 10.17
N THR A 98 5.72 -14.81 11.03
CA THR A 98 4.90 -14.48 12.22
C THR A 98 5.66 -13.59 13.19
N ASP A 99 6.91 -13.94 13.52
CA ASP A 99 7.75 -13.18 14.44
C ASP A 99 8.00 -11.75 13.94
N LEU A 100 8.20 -11.58 12.63
CA LEU A 100 8.42 -10.26 12.03
C LEU A 100 7.11 -9.48 11.85
N GLU A 101 6.00 -10.14 11.56
CA GLU A 101 4.66 -9.51 11.53
C GLU A 101 4.26 -9.01 12.92
N ALA A 102 4.57 -9.76 13.98
CA ALA A 102 4.33 -9.34 15.36
C ALA A 102 5.08 -8.06 15.75
N LYS A 103 6.12 -7.65 15.01
CA LYS A 103 6.87 -6.39 15.23
C LYS A 103 6.25 -5.19 14.51
N SER A 104 5.09 -5.34 13.90
CA SER A 104 4.40 -4.26 13.18
C SER A 104 3.87 -3.18 14.14
N ALA A 105 4.00 -1.92 13.73
CA ALA A 105 3.51 -0.74 14.42
C ALA A 105 3.17 0.38 13.41
N LEU A 106 2.36 1.35 13.82
CA LEU A 106 2.10 2.56 13.03
C LEU A 106 3.14 3.64 13.35
N TYR A 107 3.42 4.51 12.39
CA TYR A 107 4.12 5.75 12.70
C TYR A 107 3.28 6.64 13.63
N PRO A 108 3.88 7.39 14.57
CA PRO A 108 3.14 8.17 15.56
C PRO A 108 2.15 9.19 14.97
N HIS A 109 2.47 9.75 13.79
CA HIS A 109 1.65 10.76 13.11
C HIS A 109 0.43 10.19 12.39
N VAL A 110 0.32 8.88 12.21
CA VAL A 110 -0.69 8.26 11.33
C VAL A 110 -2.10 8.49 11.83
N ILE A 111 -2.41 8.14 13.09
CA ILE A 111 -3.77 8.30 13.61
C ILE A 111 -4.19 9.79 13.66
N PRO A 112 -3.36 10.74 14.12
CA PRO A 112 -3.66 12.17 14.02
C PRO A 112 -3.92 12.64 12.58
N MET A 113 -3.09 12.22 11.62
CA MET A 113 -3.25 12.55 10.19
C MET A 113 -4.60 12.07 9.67
N LEU A 114 -4.94 10.80 9.88
CA LEU A 114 -6.20 10.23 9.36
C LEU A 114 -7.42 10.91 9.99
N ARG A 115 -7.35 11.30 11.28
CA ARG A 115 -8.42 12.10 11.92
C ARG A 115 -8.62 13.45 11.25
N LYS A 116 -7.54 14.15 10.90
CA LYS A 116 -7.63 15.43 10.18
C LYS A 116 -8.22 15.28 8.78
N LEU A 117 -7.84 14.23 8.05
CA LEU A 117 -8.44 13.93 6.75
C LEU A 117 -9.96 13.70 6.87
N LYS A 118 -10.40 12.89 7.85
CA LYS A 118 -11.83 12.66 8.09
C LYS A 118 -12.58 13.94 8.45
N LYS A 119 -12.00 14.82 9.28
CA LYS A 119 -12.61 16.12 9.63
C LYS A 119 -12.83 17.02 8.41
N GLN A 120 -12.01 16.87 7.37
CA GLN A 120 -12.15 17.59 6.10
C GLN A 120 -13.14 16.93 5.13
N GLY A 121 -13.82 15.84 5.53
CA GLY A 121 -14.75 15.10 4.67
C GLY A 121 -14.07 14.26 3.58
N ILE A 122 -12.76 14.01 3.71
CA ILE A 122 -11.98 13.22 2.75
C ILE A 122 -12.14 11.74 3.07
N LYS A 123 -12.48 10.94 2.06
CA LYS A 123 -12.48 9.47 2.16
C LYS A 123 -11.05 8.94 2.20
N ILE A 124 -10.83 7.88 2.96
CA ILE A 124 -9.52 7.27 3.16
C ILE A 124 -9.54 5.84 2.61
N GLY A 125 -8.71 5.60 1.60
CA GLY A 125 -8.47 4.29 1.00
C GLY A 125 -7.14 3.69 1.48
N LEU A 126 -7.10 2.36 1.66
CA LEU A 126 -5.87 1.60 1.86
C LEU A 126 -5.73 0.59 0.71
N LEU A 127 -4.74 0.80 -0.16
CA LEU A 127 -4.40 -0.10 -1.27
C LEU A 127 -3.02 -0.70 -1.02
N THR A 128 -2.95 -1.99 -0.70
CA THR A 128 -1.71 -2.61 -0.25
C THR A 128 -1.48 -4.01 -0.83
N ASN A 129 -0.24 -4.28 -1.23
CA ASN A 129 0.27 -5.62 -1.47
C ASN A 129 0.57 -6.25 -0.10
N SER A 130 -0.36 -7.05 0.42
CA SER A 130 -0.24 -7.67 1.74
C SER A 130 -0.94 -9.01 1.78
N THR A 131 -0.46 -9.93 2.62
CA THR A 131 -1.18 -11.18 2.93
C THR A 131 -2.37 -10.89 3.84
N CYS A 132 -3.39 -11.76 3.84
CA CYS A 132 -4.51 -11.67 4.80
C CYS A 132 -4.02 -11.68 6.26
N PHE A 133 -2.99 -12.48 6.56
CA PHE A 133 -2.40 -12.56 7.90
C PHE A 133 -1.78 -11.24 8.35
N ALA A 134 -1.05 -10.56 7.46
CA ALA A 134 -0.43 -9.27 7.79
C ALA A 134 -1.49 -8.18 8.06
N ILE A 135 -2.59 -8.20 7.31
CA ILE A 135 -3.73 -7.30 7.55
C ILE A 135 -4.41 -7.60 8.89
N ASN A 136 -4.58 -8.88 9.25
CA ASN A 136 -5.15 -9.25 10.55
C ASN A 136 -4.29 -8.77 11.72
N VAL A 137 -2.96 -8.90 11.62
CA VAL A 137 -2.06 -8.36 12.65
C VAL A 137 -2.22 -6.84 12.80
N ILE A 138 -2.34 -6.09 11.69
CA ILE A 138 -2.61 -4.65 11.75
C ILE A 138 -3.97 -4.34 12.38
N ARG A 139 -4.99 -5.15 12.08
CA ARG A 139 -6.34 -5.03 12.66
C ARG A 139 -6.33 -5.24 14.17
N GLU A 140 -5.65 -6.27 14.65
CA GLU A 140 -5.63 -6.64 16.07
C GLU A 140 -4.77 -5.70 16.89
N LYS A 141 -3.61 -5.29 16.36
CA LYS A 141 -2.61 -4.52 17.12
C LYS A 141 -2.81 -3.01 17.06
N THR A 142 -3.64 -2.52 16.13
CA THR A 142 -3.73 -1.08 15.85
C THR A 142 -5.18 -0.68 15.62
N ARG A 143 -5.45 0.62 15.72
CA ARG A 143 -6.75 1.19 15.36
C ARG A 143 -6.81 1.69 13.91
N LEU A 144 -5.84 1.31 13.06
CA LEU A 144 -5.72 1.84 11.70
C LEU A 144 -7.01 1.66 10.90
N LEU A 145 -7.54 0.43 10.88
CA LEU A 145 -8.66 0.07 10.01
C LEU A 145 -9.97 0.79 10.38
N ASN A 146 -10.09 1.34 11.60
CA ASN A 146 -11.26 2.13 12.01
C ASN A 146 -11.35 3.47 11.26
N TYR A 147 -10.24 3.91 10.65
CA TYR A 147 -10.17 5.14 9.86
C TYR A 147 -10.23 4.88 8.35
N ILE A 148 -10.19 3.63 7.90
CA ILE A 148 -10.16 3.28 6.48
C ILE A 148 -11.59 3.08 5.98
N ASP A 149 -12.03 3.92 5.05
CA ASP A 149 -13.36 3.81 4.45
C ASP A 149 -13.38 2.76 3.31
N ILE A 150 -12.25 2.57 2.63
CA ILE A 150 -12.10 1.58 1.56
C ILE A 150 -10.82 0.77 1.77
N LEU A 151 -10.98 -0.50 2.17
CA LEU A 151 -9.88 -1.43 2.34
C LEU A 151 -9.75 -2.33 1.10
N LEU A 152 -8.62 -2.23 0.38
CA LEU A 152 -8.28 -3.08 -0.76
C LEU A 152 -6.87 -3.68 -0.63
N PRO A 153 -6.71 -4.75 0.17
CA PRO A 153 -5.57 -5.63 0.09
C PRO A 153 -5.56 -6.35 -1.26
N SER A 154 -4.37 -6.66 -1.79
CA SER A 154 -4.20 -7.31 -3.09
C SER A 154 -4.97 -8.63 -3.23
N TYR A 155 -5.13 -9.38 -2.14
CA TYR A 155 -5.87 -10.65 -2.16
C TYR A 155 -7.39 -10.50 -2.35
N GLU A 156 -7.96 -9.34 -2.02
CA GLU A 156 -9.38 -9.06 -2.23
C GLU A 156 -9.70 -8.80 -3.71
N CYS A 157 -8.71 -8.34 -4.49
CA CYS A 157 -8.89 -8.04 -5.92
C CYS A 157 -8.19 -9.03 -6.86
N GLY A 158 -7.49 -10.03 -6.34
CA GLY A 158 -6.79 -11.00 -7.18
C GLY A 158 -5.53 -10.43 -7.85
N SER A 159 -5.01 -9.29 -7.41
CA SER A 159 -4.01 -8.52 -8.15
C SER A 159 -3.15 -7.67 -7.23
N ILE A 160 -1.85 -7.60 -7.55
CA ILE A 160 -0.87 -6.78 -6.85
C ILE A 160 -0.58 -5.48 -7.63
N LYS A 161 -0.27 -4.40 -6.93
CA LYS A 161 0.40 -3.23 -7.50
C LYS A 161 1.75 -3.67 -8.11
N PRO A 162 2.17 -3.16 -9.28
CA PRO A 162 1.63 -2.00 -10.02
C PRO A 162 0.48 -2.29 -10.99
N LYS A 163 -0.08 -3.51 -11.04
CA LYS A 163 -1.18 -3.83 -11.97
C LYS A 163 -2.36 -2.88 -11.69
N PRO A 164 -3.03 -2.32 -12.71
CA PRO A 164 -3.98 -1.21 -12.53
C PRO A 164 -5.30 -1.61 -11.85
N LYS A 165 -5.57 -2.92 -11.71
CA LYS A 165 -6.85 -3.45 -11.22
C LYS A 165 -7.23 -2.90 -9.84
N GLY A 166 -6.28 -2.89 -8.90
CA GLY A 166 -6.50 -2.38 -7.54
C GLY A 166 -6.83 -0.90 -7.50
N PHE A 167 -6.10 -0.08 -8.27
CA PHE A 167 -6.34 1.36 -8.41
C PHE A 167 -7.71 1.66 -9.02
N LYS A 168 -8.08 1.00 -10.12
CA LYS A 168 -9.39 1.15 -10.76
C LYS A 168 -10.53 0.78 -9.81
N LEU A 169 -10.37 -0.31 -9.04
CA LEU A 169 -11.36 -0.73 -8.05
C LEU A 169 -11.45 0.28 -6.90
N MET A 170 -10.33 0.86 -6.45
CA MET A 170 -10.28 1.90 -5.43
C MET A 170 -11.08 3.14 -5.85
N LEU A 171 -10.84 3.64 -7.06
CA LEU A 171 -11.58 4.77 -7.65
C LEU A 171 -13.08 4.45 -7.78
N LYS A 172 -13.42 3.25 -8.28
CA LYS A 172 -14.82 2.80 -8.41
C LYS A 172 -15.53 2.77 -7.05
N LYS A 173 -14.92 2.19 -6.02
CA LYS A 173 -15.48 2.18 -4.65
C LYS A 173 -15.55 3.58 -4.04
N GLY A 174 -14.58 4.43 -4.35
CA GLY A 174 -14.56 5.84 -3.96
C GLY A 174 -15.68 6.66 -4.57
N LYS A 175 -16.17 6.24 -5.76
CA LYS A 175 -17.07 7.00 -6.62
C LYS A 175 -16.47 8.36 -6.99
N VAL A 176 -15.18 8.37 -7.36
CA VAL A 176 -14.41 9.57 -7.70
C VAL A 176 -13.72 9.40 -9.04
N LYS A 177 -13.50 10.51 -9.75
CA LYS A 177 -12.61 10.54 -10.91
C LYS A 177 -11.15 10.39 -10.45
N PRO A 178 -10.24 9.88 -11.30
CA PRO A 178 -8.82 9.81 -10.96
C PRO A 178 -8.25 11.14 -10.45
N SER A 179 -8.58 12.24 -11.13
CA SER A 179 -8.12 13.60 -10.79
C SER A 179 -8.61 14.11 -9.42
N GLU A 180 -9.65 13.51 -8.84
CA GLU A 180 -10.19 13.83 -7.50
C GLU A 180 -9.59 12.93 -6.41
N SER A 181 -8.51 12.22 -6.72
CA SER A 181 -7.84 11.31 -5.79
C SER A 181 -6.34 11.52 -5.76
N VAL A 182 -5.71 11.12 -4.66
CA VAL A 182 -4.25 11.08 -4.52
C VAL A 182 -3.80 9.74 -3.98
N MET A 183 -2.82 9.10 -4.64
CA MET A 183 -2.10 7.93 -4.13
C MET A 183 -0.86 8.37 -3.38
N ILE A 184 -0.65 7.85 -2.17
CA ILE A 184 0.53 8.11 -1.34
C ILE A 184 1.19 6.77 -1.02
N GLY A 185 2.44 6.59 -1.43
CA GLY A 185 3.20 5.37 -1.17
C GLY A 185 4.71 5.57 -1.28
N ASP A 186 5.49 4.65 -0.72
CA ASP A 186 6.95 4.70 -0.69
C ASP A 186 7.59 4.18 -1.99
N LYS A 187 6.86 3.41 -2.81
CA LYS A 187 7.43 2.80 -4.01
C LYS A 187 7.00 3.53 -5.26
N ILE A 188 7.94 4.23 -5.90
CA ILE A 188 7.69 4.92 -7.18
C ILE A 188 7.08 3.96 -8.23
N TYR A 189 7.69 2.79 -8.42
CA TYR A 189 7.24 1.82 -9.43
C TYR A 189 5.87 1.20 -9.10
N ALA A 190 5.58 0.93 -7.83
CA ALA A 190 4.36 0.21 -7.42
C ALA A 190 3.18 1.13 -7.12
N ASP A 191 3.43 2.36 -6.63
CA ASP A 191 2.41 3.28 -6.14
C ASP A 191 2.25 4.49 -7.05
N VAL A 192 3.35 5.19 -7.32
CA VAL A 192 3.32 6.53 -7.94
C VAL A 192 3.07 6.44 -9.45
N HIS A 193 3.92 5.73 -10.17
CA HIS A 193 3.80 5.59 -11.64
C HIS A 193 2.45 5.01 -12.08
N PRO A 194 1.94 3.90 -11.51
CA PRO A 194 0.64 3.37 -11.95
C PRO A 194 -0.54 4.29 -11.61
N ALA A 195 -0.48 5.05 -10.50
CA ALA A 195 -1.50 6.04 -10.17
C ALA A 195 -1.51 7.20 -11.19
N GLN A 196 -0.33 7.74 -11.52
CA GLN A 196 -0.18 8.79 -12.53
C GLN A 196 -0.65 8.35 -13.91
N LYS A 197 -0.31 7.12 -14.33
CA LYS A 197 -0.79 6.54 -15.60
C LYS A 197 -2.32 6.45 -15.69
N LEU A 198 -3.02 6.42 -14.56
CA LEU A 198 -4.49 6.41 -14.50
C LEU A 198 -5.09 7.82 -14.35
N GLY A 199 -4.26 8.87 -14.30
CA GLY A 199 -4.69 10.26 -14.10
C GLY A 199 -4.94 10.63 -12.63
N MET A 200 -4.47 9.84 -11.67
CA MET A 200 -4.52 10.20 -10.26
C MET A 200 -3.40 11.18 -9.91
N ASN A 201 -3.63 12.03 -8.91
CA ASN A 201 -2.49 12.67 -8.23
C ASN A 201 -1.69 11.56 -7.52
N ALA A 202 -0.39 11.75 -7.37
CA ALA A 202 0.45 10.79 -6.65
C ALA A 202 1.59 11.49 -5.93
N ILE A 203 1.86 11.04 -4.71
CA ILE A 203 2.94 11.55 -3.84
C ILE A 203 3.84 10.37 -3.48
N HIS A 204 5.13 10.51 -3.80
CA HIS A 204 6.16 9.61 -3.29
C HIS A 204 6.43 9.95 -1.83
N PHE A 205 6.03 9.07 -0.92
CA PHE A 205 6.22 9.26 0.51
C PHE A 205 7.69 9.05 0.88
N LYS A 206 8.34 10.09 1.40
CA LYS A 206 9.71 10.02 1.94
C LYS A 206 9.73 10.19 3.45
N ASN A 207 8.92 11.12 3.96
CA ASN A 207 8.71 11.37 5.38
C ASN A 207 7.49 12.29 5.58
N TYR A 208 7.06 12.43 6.84
CA TYR A 208 5.86 13.22 7.17
C TYR A 208 6.00 14.72 6.88
N LYS A 209 7.20 15.30 7.03
CA LYS A 209 7.44 16.72 6.76
C LYS A 209 7.29 17.03 5.26
N GLN A 210 7.80 16.16 4.40
CA GLN A 210 7.62 16.27 2.95
C GLN A 210 6.16 16.01 2.57
N LEU A 211 5.51 14.99 3.13
CA LEU A 211 4.10 14.71 2.85
C LEU A 211 3.21 15.92 3.17
N LYS A 212 3.42 16.60 4.32
CA LYS A 212 2.69 17.82 4.68
C LYS A 212 2.77 18.91 3.62
N LYS A 213 3.98 19.16 3.09
CA LYS A 213 4.19 20.18 2.06
C LYS A 213 3.45 19.84 0.77
N GLU A 214 3.52 18.60 0.33
CA GLU A 214 2.86 18.18 -0.91
C GLU A 214 1.34 18.11 -0.79
N MET A 215 0.82 17.70 0.38
CA MET A 215 -0.62 17.72 0.65
C MET A 215 -1.18 19.15 0.70
N ALA A 216 -0.41 20.12 1.19
CA ALA A 216 -0.79 21.54 1.16
C ALA A 216 -0.92 22.08 -0.28
N LEU A 217 -0.12 21.59 -1.24
CA LEU A 217 -0.27 21.93 -2.67
C LEU A 217 -1.56 21.39 -3.30
N LEU A 218 -2.20 20.43 -2.63
CA LEU A 218 -3.51 19.87 -2.98
C LEU A 218 -4.64 20.47 -2.11
N GLU A 219 -4.34 21.52 -1.32
CA GLU A 219 -5.27 22.16 -0.39
C GLU A 219 -5.79 21.22 0.70
N ILE A 220 -4.96 20.26 1.14
CA ILE A 220 -5.28 19.30 2.21
C ILE A 220 -4.35 19.49 3.41
N GLU A 221 -4.94 19.64 4.61
CA GLU A 221 -4.17 19.78 5.84
C GLU A 221 -4.00 18.45 6.59
N ILE A 222 -2.78 18.14 7.06
CA ILE A 222 -2.47 16.95 7.89
C ILE A 222 -1.51 17.27 9.06
#